data_AF-Q5UZZ9-F1
#
_entry.id   AF-Q5UZZ9-F1
#
_cell.length_a   1.000
_cell.length_b   1.000
_cell.length_c   1.000
_cell.angle_alpha   90.00
_cell.angle_beta   90.00
_cell.angle_gamma   90.00
#
_symmetry.space_group_name_H-M   'P 1'
#
loop_
_entity.id
_entity.type
_entity.pdbx_description
1 polymer ?
#
loop_
_entity_poly.entity_id
_entity_poly.type
_entity_poly.pdbx_seq_one_letter_code
_entity_poly.pdbx_strand_id
1 'polypeptide(L)'
;MGMTEEPAHEQMEHHATLTDELADLDAERDAVAASVQDRLADAVSEAIAKAGTNVGSLGQSKDGKRFRFEARLDRAALVAAVTEALPDGFVVSHVNEDGTLSVDWTGDSTTPSKREHGAILKAIIAEETETDRDGFIESVPSRDRVLARAVELGVDEEDAADRLSRLATLDVVDITDEGVYPDENFSRY
;
A
#
# COMPACT_ATOMS: atom_id res chain seq x y z
N MET A 1 47.56 -38.60 4.94
CA MET A 1 47.93 -37.42 4.16
C MET A 1 47.40 -36.23 4.93
N GLY A 2 48.29 -35.43 5.53
CA GLY A 2 47.88 -34.23 6.25
C GLY A 2 47.48 -33.17 5.23
N MET A 3 46.28 -32.62 5.34
CA MET A 3 45.99 -31.32 4.73
C MET A 3 46.91 -30.33 5.43
N THR A 4 47.88 -29.79 4.71
CA THR A 4 48.61 -28.61 5.18
C THR A 4 47.59 -27.50 5.27
N GLU A 5 47.21 -27.10 6.49
CA GLU A 5 46.47 -25.86 6.71
C GLU A 5 47.20 -24.74 5.97
N GLU A 6 46.47 -23.96 5.17
CA GLU A 6 47.03 -22.78 4.52
C GLU A 6 47.77 -21.94 5.57
N PRO A 7 48.99 -21.49 5.30
CA PRO A 7 49.70 -20.56 6.15
C PRO A 7 48.80 -19.38 6.54
N ALA A 8 48.88 -18.94 7.80
CA ALA A 8 48.01 -17.89 8.33
C ALA A 8 48.01 -16.58 7.50
N HIS A 9 49.09 -16.28 6.78
CA HIS A 9 49.13 -15.12 5.88
C HIS A 9 48.27 -15.30 4.63
N GLU A 10 48.24 -16.50 4.03
CA GLU A 10 47.38 -16.82 2.87
C GLU A 10 45.89 -16.80 3.29
N GLN A 11 45.56 -17.28 4.49
CA GLN A 11 44.20 -17.18 5.04
C GLN A 11 43.76 -15.73 5.27
N MET A 12 44.68 -14.87 5.75
CA MET A 12 44.41 -13.44 5.96
C MET A 12 44.27 -12.68 4.64
N GLU A 13 45.06 -13.02 3.61
CA GLU A 13 44.92 -12.48 2.26
C GLU A 13 43.60 -12.90 1.60
N HIS A 14 43.20 -14.17 1.78
CA HIS A 14 41.90 -14.66 1.31
C HIS A 14 40.75 -13.95 2.02
N HIS A 15 40.81 -13.80 3.35
CA HIS A 15 39.83 -13.04 4.11
C HIS A 15 39.72 -11.58 3.66
N ALA A 16 40.85 -10.91 3.40
CA ALA A 16 40.85 -9.54 2.91
C ALA A 16 40.16 -9.44 1.53
N THR A 17 40.47 -10.37 0.62
CA THR A 17 39.83 -10.45 -0.70
C THR A 17 38.32 -10.63 -0.59
N LEU A 18 37.85 -11.57 0.26
CA LEU A 18 36.42 -11.76 0.50
C LEU A 18 35.74 -10.54 1.13
N THR A 19 36.46 -9.77 1.96
CA THR A 19 35.93 -8.54 2.56
C THR A 19 35.77 -7.44 1.52
N ASP A 20 36.73 -7.30 0.61
CA ASP A 20 36.66 -6.36 -0.50
C ASP A 20 35.54 -6.75 -1.48
N GLU A 21 35.41 -8.04 -1.83
CA GLU A 21 34.31 -8.55 -2.65
C GLU A 21 32.94 -8.29 -2.00
N LEU A 22 32.82 -8.47 -0.67
CA LEU A 22 31.59 -8.13 0.05
C LEU A 22 31.28 -6.63 -0.01
N ALA A 23 32.29 -5.77 0.13
CA ALA A 23 32.11 -4.32 0.06
C ALA A 23 31.66 -3.87 -1.35
N ASP A 24 32.24 -4.46 -2.40
CA ASP A 24 31.84 -4.19 -3.78
C ASP A 24 30.41 -4.66 -4.05
N LEU A 25 30.03 -5.86 -3.57
CA LEU A 25 28.66 -6.38 -3.68
C LEU A 25 27.64 -5.53 -2.90
N ASP A 26 28.00 -5.05 -1.71
CA ASP A 26 27.15 -4.14 -0.93
C ASP A 26 26.94 -2.81 -1.67
N ALA A 27 28.00 -2.26 -2.28
CA ALA A 27 27.91 -1.04 -3.08
C ALA A 27 27.04 -1.23 -4.33
N GLU A 28 27.18 -2.37 -5.03
CA GLU A 28 26.32 -2.72 -6.17
C GLU A 28 24.86 -2.87 -5.74
N ARG A 29 24.60 -3.57 -4.63
CA ARG A 29 23.26 -3.71 -4.04
C ARG A 29 22.64 -2.34 -3.76
N ASP A 30 23.38 -1.45 -3.10
CA ASP A 30 22.88 -0.13 -2.71
C ASP A 30 22.61 0.75 -3.95
N ALA A 31 23.44 0.65 -4.99
CA ALA A 31 23.21 1.33 -6.26
C ALA A 31 21.95 0.82 -6.97
N VAL A 32 21.70 -0.49 -6.96
CA VAL A 32 20.47 -1.08 -7.50
C VAL A 32 19.25 -0.62 -6.69
N ALA A 33 19.34 -0.63 -5.35
CA ALA A 33 18.28 -0.17 -4.47
C ALA A 33 17.92 1.30 -4.72
N ALA A 34 18.93 2.18 -4.87
CA ALA A 34 18.71 3.58 -5.21
C ALA A 34 18.03 3.75 -6.57
N SER A 35 18.46 3.01 -7.60
CA SER A 35 17.81 3.07 -8.92
C SER A 35 16.36 2.57 -8.88
N VAL A 36 16.04 1.58 -8.05
CA VAL A 36 14.65 1.10 -7.86
C VAL A 36 13.84 2.17 -7.15
N GLN A 37 14.38 2.78 -6.09
CA GLN A 37 13.73 3.85 -5.34
C GLN A 37 13.36 5.04 -6.23
N ASP A 38 14.28 5.50 -7.09
CA ASP A 38 14.02 6.62 -8.00
C ASP A 38 12.86 6.32 -8.97
N ARG A 39 12.85 5.11 -9.56
CA ARG A 39 11.77 4.68 -10.47
C ARG A 39 10.42 4.59 -9.77
N LEU A 40 10.40 4.06 -8.54
CA LEU A 40 9.18 4.01 -7.74
C LEU A 40 8.70 5.42 -7.37
N ALA A 41 9.61 6.32 -7.02
CA ALA A 41 9.28 7.72 -6.72
C ALA A 41 8.67 8.43 -7.92
N ASP A 42 9.21 8.22 -9.12
CA ASP A 42 8.66 8.77 -10.36
C ASP A 42 7.25 8.22 -10.65
N ALA A 43 7.06 6.90 -10.56
CA ALA A 43 5.75 6.26 -10.77
C ALA A 43 4.69 6.73 -9.76
N VAL A 44 5.05 6.83 -8.48
CA VAL A 44 4.16 7.34 -7.42
C VAL A 44 3.84 8.82 -7.66
N SER A 45 4.81 9.63 -8.07
CA SER A 45 4.60 11.05 -8.35
C SER A 45 3.63 11.27 -9.52
N GLU A 46 3.76 10.47 -10.57
CA GLU A 46 2.82 10.49 -11.71
C GLU A 46 1.40 10.08 -11.28
N ALA A 47 1.29 9.01 -10.46
CA ALA A 47 0.01 8.57 -9.91
C ALA A 47 -0.66 9.65 -9.03
N ILE A 48 0.11 10.33 -8.16
CA ILE A 48 -0.37 11.45 -7.35
C ILE A 48 -0.86 12.60 -8.23
N ALA A 49 -0.13 12.93 -9.30
CA ALA A 49 -0.55 13.99 -10.22
C ALA A 49 -1.85 13.63 -10.97
N LYS A 50 -2.05 12.36 -11.33
CA LYS A 50 -3.25 11.84 -11.99
C LYS A 50 -4.47 11.81 -11.06
N ALA A 51 -4.28 11.39 -9.81
CA ALA A 51 -5.35 11.31 -8.80
C ALA A 51 -5.62 12.64 -8.07
N GLY A 52 -4.77 13.64 -8.27
CA GLY A 52 -4.59 14.78 -7.38
C GLY A 52 -5.82 15.64 -7.08
N THR A 53 -6.21 15.60 -5.80
CA THR A 53 -7.13 16.48 -5.04
C THR A 53 -8.60 16.45 -5.45
N ASN A 54 -9.41 15.72 -4.69
CA ASN A 54 -10.87 15.75 -4.79
C ASN A 54 -11.46 16.82 -3.86
N VAL A 55 -12.58 17.42 -4.27
CA VAL A 55 -13.24 18.50 -3.54
C VAL A 55 -14.46 17.94 -2.81
N GLY A 56 -14.35 17.80 -1.49
CA GLY A 56 -15.45 17.40 -0.61
C GLY A 56 -16.32 18.59 -0.22
N SER A 57 -17.63 18.40 -0.05
CA SER A 57 -18.54 19.45 0.42
C SER A 57 -18.67 19.43 1.93
N LEU A 58 -18.23 20.51 2.60
CA LEU A 58 -18.39 20.74 4.04
C LEU A 58 -19.78 21.29 4.41
N GLY A 59 -20.62 21.60 3.41
CA GLY A 59 -22.01 21.99 3.61
C GLY A 59 -22.36 23.40 3.12
N GLN A 60 -23.65 23.72 3.25
CA GLN A 60 -24.25 24.95 2.77
C GLN A 60 -24.67 25.85 3.95
N SER A 61 -24.47 27.15 3.82
CA SER A 61 -24.94 28.15 4.79
C SER A 61 -26.46 28.09 4.93
N LYS A 62 -26.97 28.45 6.11
CA LYS A 62 -28.42 28.43 6.44
C LYS A 62 -29.27 29.30 5.51
N ASP A 63 -28.67 30.29 4.86
CA ASP A 63 -29.31 31.15 3.86
C ASP A 63 -29.27 30.59 2.43
N GLY A 64 -28.66 29.42 2.23
CA GLY A 64 -28.53 28.75 0.94
C GLY A 64 -27.49 29.37 0.00
N LYS A 65 -26.80 30.43 0.39
CA LYS A 65 -25.99 31.26 -0.53
C LYS A 65 -24.51 30.99 -0.51
N ARG A 66 -24.02 30.24 0.47
CA ARG A 66 -22.59 29.93 0.61
C ARG A 66 -22.39 28.43 0.72
N PHE A 67 -21.55 27.88 -0.14
CA PHE A 67 -21.13 26.49 -0.13
C PHE A 67 -19.70 26.45 0.39
N ARG A 68 -19.43 25.54 1.32
CA ARG A 68 -18.08 25.30 1.82
C ARG A 68 -17.61 23.98 1.24
N PHE A 69 -16.40 24.00 0.69
CA PHE A 69 -15.73 22.81 0.23
C PHE A 69 -14.40 22.67 0.97
N GLU A 70 -13.91 21.45 1.06
CA GLU A 70 -12.57 21.11 1.52
C GLU A 70 -11.86 20.34 0.41
N ALA A 71 -10.56 20.60 0.27
CA ALA A 71 -9.70 19.73 -0.51
C ALA A 71 -9.43 18.48 0.33
N ARG A 72 -9.78 17.30 -0.20
CA ARG A 72 -9.45 16.01 0.39
C ARG A 72 -8.66 15.17 -0.60
N LEU A 73 -7.72 14.43 -0.06
CA LEU A 73 -7.06 13.36 -0.80
C LEU A 73 -8.01 12.16 -0.82
N ASP A 74 -8.40 11.73 -2.00
CA ASP A 74 -9.14 10.47 -2.20
C ASP A 74 -8.12 9.34 -2.11
N ARG A 75 -8.01 8.74 -0.93
CA ARG A 75 -6.96 7.78 -0.61
C ARG A 75 -7.16 6.51 -1.39
N ALA A 76 -8.41 6.06 -1.53
CA ALA A 76 -8.73 4.90 -2.34
C ALA A 76 -8.33 5.11 -3.81
N ALA A 77 -8.64 6.27 -4.40
CA ALA A 77 -8.20 6.59 -5.76
C ALA A 77 -6.68 6.70 -5.89
N LEU A 78 -6.00 7.27 -4.89
CA LEU A 78 -4.53 7.29 -4.87
C LEU A 78 -3.96 5.86 -4.85
N VAL A 79 -4.47 4.99 -3.98
CA VAL A 79 -4.01 3.59 -3.91
C VAL A 79 -4.25 2.87 -5.22
N ALA A 80 -5.41 3.06 -5.85
CA ALA A 80 -5.70 2.46 -7.15
C ALA A 80 -4.72 2.96 -8.23
N ALA A 81 -4.47 4.27 -8.31
CA ALA A 81 -3.54 4.85 -9.28
C ALA A 81 -2.09 4.40 -9.06
N VAL A 82 -1.63 4.33 -7.80
CA VAL A 82 -0.29 3.84 -7.47
C VAL A 82 -0.20 2.35 -7.79
N THR A 83 -1.22 1.57 -7.44
CA THR A 83 -1.27 0.13 -7.73
C THR A 83 -1.18 -0.16 -9.23
N GLU A 84 -1.85 0.64 -10.07
CA GLU A 84 -1.76 0.55 -11.54
C GLU A 84 -0.35 0.88 -12.06
N ALA A 85 0.35 1.82 -11.42
CA ALA A 85 1.65 2.30 -11.86
C ALA A 85 2.85 1.48 -11.32
N LEU A 86 2.64 0.66 -10.28
CA LEU A 86 3.71 -0.10 -9.66
C LEU A 86 4.21 -1.23 -10.58
N PRO A 87 5.54 -1.48 -10.61
CA PRO A 87 6.07 -2.66 -11.28
C PRO A 87 5.58 -3.97 -10.64
N ASP A 88 5.51 -5.03 -11.45
CA ASP A 88 5.19 -6.38 -10.96
C ASP A 88 6.08 -6.77 -9.77
N GLY A 89 5.46 -7.40 -8.77
CA GLY A 89 6.12 -7.79 -7.54
C GLY A 89 6.10 -6.73 -6.44
N PHE A 90 5.69 -5.49 -6.72
CA PHE A 90 5.49 -4.45 -5.69
C PHE A 90 4.00 -4.26 -5.37
N VAL A 91 3.70 -3.98 -4.10
CA VAL A 91 2.33 -3.72 -3.63
C VAL A 91 2.32 -2.55 -2.66
N VAL A 92 1.25 -1.75 -2.70
CA VAL A 92 0.98 -0.79 -1.64
C VAL A 92 0.60 -1.57 -0.38
N SER A 93 1.38 -1.40 0.69
CA SER A 93 1.13 -2.08 1.96
C SER A 93 0.28 -1.22 2.89
N HIS A 94 0.52 0.10 2.90
CA HIS A 94 -0.09 1.05 3.84
C HIS A 94 -0.31 2.42 3.20
N VAL A 95 -1.38 3.12 3.62
CA VAL A 95 -1.61 4.54 3.37
C VAL A 95 -2.12 5.21 4.63
N ASN A 96 -1.38 6.21 5.10
CA ASN A 96 -1.69 7.03 6.26
C ASN A 96 -2.73 8.10 5.94
N GLU A 97 -3.33 8.66 6.99
CA GLU A 97 -4.31 9.75 6.88
C GLU A 97 -3.73 11.03 6.25
N ASP A 98 -2.43 11.30 6.46
CA ASP A 98 -1.71 12.43 5.88
C ASP A 98 -1.33 12.22 4.40
N GLY A 99 -1.67 11.06 3.83
CA GLY A 99 -1.41 10.70 2.44
C GLY A 99 -0.04 10.06 2.21
N THR A 100 0.77 9.85 3.24
CA THR A 100 2.00 9.05 3.11
C THR A 100 1.66 7.57 2.89
N LEU A 101 2.46 6.87 2.09
CA LEU A 101 2.22 5.47 1.74
C LEU A 101 3.51 4.65 1.78
N SER A 102 3.35 3.35 2.02
CA SER A 102 4.44 2.36 1.98
C SER A 102 4.22 1.36 0.86
N VAL A 103 5.30 1.00 0.18
CA VAL A 103 5.31 0.01 -0.92
C VAL A 103 6.27 -1.10 -0.54
N ASP A 104 5.79 -2.33 -0.56
CA ASP A 104 6.57 -3.52 -0.24
C ASP A 104 6.88 -4.32 -1.51
N TRP A 105 8.09 -4.86 -1.59
CA TRP A 105 8.39 -5.92 -2.55
C TRP A 105 7.90 -7.27 -2.00
N THR A 106 7.12 -7.99 -2.79
CA THR A 106 6.51 -9.27 -2.42
C THR A 106 7.52 -10.42 -2.31
N GLY A 107 8.76 -10.22 -2.76
CA GLY A 107 9.81 -11.24 -2.80
C GLY A 107 9.78 -12.11 -4.07
N ASP A 108 8.81 -11.89 -4.96
CA ASP A 108 8.63 -12.59 -6.22
C ASP A 108 8.64 -11.62 -7.41
N SER A 109 8.91 -12.14 -8.62
CA SER A 109 8.85 -11.38 -9.88
C SER A 109 7.42 -11.09 -10.36
N THR A 110 6.42 -11.61 -9.66
CA THR A 110 5.01 -11.43 -9.98
C THR A 110 4.26 -11.17 -8.68
N THR A 111 3.37 -10.19 -8.67
CA THR A 111 2.48 -9.98 -7.53
C THR A 111 1.53 -11.20 -7.43
N PRO A 112 1.49 -11.92 -6.28
CA PRO A 112 0.56 -13.04 -6.11
C PRO A 112 -0.87 -12.57 -6.37
N SER A 113 -1.58 -13.30 -7.24
CA SER A 113 -2.87 -12.92 -7.83
C SER A 113 -3.78 -12.09 -6.90
N LYS A 114 -4.14 -10.87 -7.33
CA LYS A 114 -5.16 -10.00 -6.71
C LYS A 114 -4.80 -9.47 -5.32
N ARG A 115 -3.55 -9.58 -4.87
CA ARG A 115 -3.12 -9.02 -3.57
C ARG A 115 -3.17 -7.50 -3.59
N GLU A 116 -2.85 -6.93 -4.75
CA GLU A 116 -2.92 -5.53 -5.14
C GLU A 116 -4.31 -4.91 -4.95
N HIS A 117 -5.39 -5.62 -5.31
CA HIS A 117 -6.77 -5.18 -5.08
C HIS A 117 -7.13 -5.11 -3.59
N GLY A 118 -6.44 -5.89 -2.74
CA GLY A 118 -6.67 -5.86 -1.31
C GLY A 118 -6.32 -4.51 -0.67
N ALA A 119 -5.29 -3.82 -1.18
CA ALA A 119 -4.92 -2.49 -0.71
C ALA A 119 -5.99 -1.45 -1.05
N ILE A 120 -6.55 -1.53 -2.27
CA ILE A 120 -7.63 -0.66 -2.73
C ILE A 120 -8.86 -0.81 -1.82
N LEU A 121 -9.30 -2.05 -1.56
CA LEU A 121 -10.46 -2.31 -0.70
C LEU A 121 -10.25 -1.81 0.74
N LYS A 122 -9.06 -2.04 1.31
CA LYS A 122 -8.72 -1.48 2.63
C LYS A 122 -8.78 0.03 2.64
N ALA A 123 -8.25 0.68 1.61
CA ALA A 123 -8.26 2.14 1.51
C ALA A 123 -9.69 2.69 1.42
N ILE A 124 -10.59 2.05 0.67
CA ILE A 124 -12.01 2.40 0.62
C ILE A 124 -12.64 2.27 2.01
N ILE A 125 -12.42 1.14 2.69
CA ILE A 125 -13.00 0.89 4.02
C ILE A 125 -12.48 1.91 5.04
N ALA A 126 -11.17 2.18 5.04
CA ALA A 126 -10.55 3.15 5.92
C ALA A 126 -11.00 4.59 5.64
N GLU A 127 -11.29 4.93 4.38
CA GLU A 127 -11.77 6.25 3.99
C GLU A 127 -13.24 6.49 4.33
N GLU A 128 -14.08 5.48 4.20
CA GLU A 128 -15.52 5.58 4.50
C GLU A 128 -15.87 5.18 5.95
N THR A 129 -14.90 4.73 6.76
CA THR A 129 -15.11 4.51 8.20
C THR A 129 -14.96 5.83 8.95
N GLU A 130 -15.99 6.24 9.68
CA GLU A 130 -15.94 7.42 10.54
C GLU A 130 -15.67 6.99 11.98
N THR A 131 -14.78 7.73 12.65
CA THR A 131 -14.49 7.53 14.07
C THR A 131 -14.69 8.80 14.87
N ASP A 132 -15.13 8.65 16.11
CA ASP A 132 -15.22 9.76 17.06
C ASP A 132 -13.84 10.21 17.54
N ARG A 133 -13.82 11.20 18.45
CA ARG A 133 -12.57 11.77 19.00
C ARG A 133 -11.79 10.79 19.89
N ASP A 134 -12.47 9.78 20.41
CA ASP A 134 -11.87 8.76 21.28
C ASP A 134 -11.43 7.53 20.46
N GLY A 135 -11.64 7.55 19.13
CA GLY A 135 -11.23 6.50 18.19
C GLY A 135 -12.26 5.39 18.02
N PHE A 136 -13.46 5.53 18.58
CA PHE A 136 -14.54 4.56 18.38
C PHE A 136 -15.20 4.74 17.02
N ILE A 137 -15.58 3.63 16.39
CA ILE A 137 -16.29 3.63 15.11
C ILE A 137 -17.70 4.21 15.29
N GLU A 138 -17.99 5.30 14.57
CA GLU A 138 -19.33 5.89 14.47
C GLU A 138 -20.11 5.30 13.30
N SER A 139 -19.43 5.05 12.16
CA SER A 139 -20.04 4.46 10.97
C SER A 139 -19.02 3.70 10.12
N VAL A 140 -19.50 2.75 9.33
CA VAL A 140 -18.71 1.95 8.37
C VAL A 140 -19.45 1.85 7.03
N PRO A 141 -18.73 1.65 5.91
CA PRO A 141 -19.40 1.44 4.63
C PRO A 141 -20.11 0.09 4.59
N SER A 142 -21.21 0.04 3.84
CA SER A 142 -21.85 -1.24 3.50
C SER A 142 -21.01 -2.04 2.52
N ARG A 143 -21.23 -3.36 2.45
CA ARG A 143 -20.55 -4.23 1.48
C ARG A 143 -20.75 -3.74 0.04
N ASP A 144 -21.99 -3.46 -0.35
CA ASP A 144 -22.31 -3.00 -1.71
C ASP A 144 -21.63 -1.67 -2.03
N ARG A 145 -21.51 -0.80 -1.03
CA ARG A 145 -20.81 0.48 -1.18
C ARG A 145 -19.32 0.28 -1.44
N VAL A 146 -18.67 -0.62 -0.71
CA VAL A 146 -17.25 -0.98 -0.93
C VAL A 146 -17.04 -1.54 -2.34
N LEU A 147 -17.91 -2.46 -2.79
CA LEU A 147 -17.80 -3.07 -4.12
C LEU A 147 -18.05 -2.06 -5.24
N ALA A 148 -19.11 -1.25 -5.13
CA ALA A 148 -19.41 -0.21 -6.11
C ALA A 148 -18.23 0.77 -6.24
N ARG A 149 -17.63 1.16 -5.10
CA ARG A 149 -16.48 2.05 -5.10
C ARG A 149 -15.23 1.40 -5.71
N ALA A 150 -15.01 0.10 -5.49
CA ALA A 150 -13.91 -0.62 -6.11
C ALA A 150 -14.04 -0.65 -7.64
N VAL A 151 -15.26 -0.83 -8.15
CA VAL A 151 -15.57 -0.77 -9.59
C VAL A 151 -15.34 0.61 -10.17
N GLU A 152 -15.73 1.68 -9.46
CA GLU A 152 -15.42 3.07 -9.85
C GLU A 152 -13.90 3.30 -10.00
N LEU A 153 -13.09 2.58 -9.23
CA LEU A 153 -11.63 2.64 -9.25
C LEU A 153 -10.97 1.63 -10.22
N GLY A 154 -11.78 0.92 -11.01
CA GLY A 154 -11.30 0.03 -12.07
C GLY A 154 -11.04 -1.42 -11.65
N VAL A 155 -11.44 -1.82 -10.45
CA VAL A 155 -11.39 -3.23 -10.03
C VAL A 155 -12.65 -3.95 -10.55
N ASP A 156 -12.47 -5.15 -11.13
CA ASP A 156 -13.61 -5.98 -11.52
C ASP A 156 -14.47 -6.35 -10.29
N GLU A 157 -15.80 -6.38 -10.45
CA GLU A 157 -16.73 -6.59 -9.32
C GLU A 157 -16.58 -7.98 -8.70
N GLU A 158 -16.39 -9.02 -9.51
CA GLU A 158 -16.20 -10.39 -9.02
C GLU A 158 -14.85 -10.50 -8.30
N ASP A 159 -13.80 -9.89 -8.85
CA ASP A 159 -12.49 -9.80 -8.22
C ASP A 159 -12.52 -9.04 -6.90
N ALA A 160 -13.25 -7.92 -6.84
CA ALA A 160 -13.45 -7.14 -5.62
C ALA A 160 -14.21 -7.95 -4.56
N ALA A 161 -15.26 -8.67 -4.95
CA ALA A 161 -16.04 -9.51 -4.05
C ALA A 161 -15.21 -10.66 -3.48
N ASP A 162 -14.52 -11.42 -4.34
CA ASP A 162 -13.61 -12.49 -3.95
C ASP A 162 -12.55 -11.98 -2.97
N ARG A 163 -11.97 -10.82 -3.29
CA ARG A 163 -10.89 -10.26 -2.47
C ARG A 163 -11.42 -9.77 -1.13
N LEU A 164 -12.59 -9.14 -1.09
CA LEU A 164 -13.24 -8.71 0.15
C LEU A 164 -13.55 -9.91 1.05
N SER A 165 -14.10 -11.00 0.51
CA SER A 165 -14.32 -12.24 1.25
C SER A 165 -13.02 -12.84 1.78
N ARG A 166 -11.93 -12.75 1.01
CA ARG A 166 -10.61 -13.19 1.47
C ARG A 166 -10.05 -12.31 2.59
N LEU A 167 -10.30 -11.00 2.59
CA LEU A 167 -9.92 -10.13 3.71
C LEU A 167 -10.66 -10.52 4.98
N ALA A 168 -11.95 -10.89 4.88
CA ALA A 168 -12.70 -11.39 6.03
C ALA A 168 -12.18 -12.72 6.56
N THR A 169 -11.81 -13.64 5.66
CA THR A 169 -11.21 -14.93 6.06
C THR A 169 -9.86 -14.78 6.77
N LEU A 170 -9.18 -13.65 6.57
CA LEU A 170 -7.88 -13.35 7.16
C LEU A 170 -8.01 -12.47 8.42
N ASP A 171 -9.22 -12.31 8.96
CA ASP A 171 -9.53 -11.48 10.12
C ASP A 171 -8.97 -10.05 9.96
N VAL A 172 -9.01 -9.55 8.73
CA VAL A 172 -8.65 -8.16 8.40
C VAL A 172 -9.89 -7.29 8.48
N VAL A 173 -11.04 -7.80 8.07
CA VAL A 173 -12.32 -7.10 8.16
C VAL A 173 -13.38 -8.05 8.68
N ASP A 174 -14.35 -7.55 9.43
CA ASP A 174 -15.58 -8.28 9.73
C ASP A 174 -16.71 -7.78 8.83
N ILE A 175 -17.45 -8.69 8.21
CA ILE A 175 -18.54 -8.37 7.29
C ILE A 175 -19.86 -8.79 7.93
N THR A 176 -20.67 -7.81 8.30
CA THR A 176 -21.99 -8.01 8.89
C THR A 176 -23.09 -7.42 7.99
N ASP A 177 -24.34 -7.62 8.39
CA ASP A 177 -25.48 -6.95 7.74
C ASP A 177 -25.45 -5.42 7.93
N GLU A 178 -24.74 -4.94 8.95
CA GLU A 178 -24.63 -3.51 9.29
C GLU A 178 -23.50 -2.81 8.51
N GLY A 179 -22.49 -3.56 8.06
CA GLY A 179 -21.42 -3.02 7.22
C GLY A 179 -20.13 -3.84 7.25
N VAL A 180 -19.06 -3.23 6.74
CA VAL A 180 -17.71 -3.82 6.70
C VAL A 180 -16.83 -3.11 7.73
N TYR A 181 -16.52 -3.82 8.82
CA TYR A 181 -15.74 -3.30 9.92
C TYR A 181 -14.26 -3.64 9.76
N PRO A 182 -13.34 -2.70 9.97
CA PRO A 182 -11.93 -3.01 10.12
C PRO A 182 -11.68 -3.78 11.43
N ASP A 183 -10.93 -4.89 11.36
CA ASP A 183 -10.62 -5.77 12.49
C ASP A 183 -9.16 -5.60 12.99
N GLU A 184 -8.69 -6.42 13.93
CA GLU A 184 -7.35 -6.31 14.54
C GLU A 184 -6.20 -6.38 13.52
N ASN A 185 -6.34 -7.18 12.44
CA ASN A 185 -5.34 -7.25 11.37
C ASN A 185 -5.57 -6.21 10.27
N PHE A 186 -6.58 -5.35 10.43
CA PHE A 186 -6.69 -4.13 9.65
C PHE A 186 -5.59 -3.21 10.12
N SER A 187 -4.47 -3.22 9.39
CA SER A 187 -3.44 -2.20 9.59
C SER A 187 -4.08 -0.83 9.39
N ARG A 188 -4.45 -0.20 10.51
CA ARG A 188 -4.73 1.22 10.57
C ARG A 188 -3.39 1.87 10.88
N TYR A 189 -3.05 2.87 10.07
CA TYR A 189 -1.86 3.73 10.22
C TYR A 189 -0.58 3.05 9.70
#